data_AF-A0A7W3UJU4-F1
#
_entry.id   AF-A0A7W3UJU4-F1
#
_cell.length_a   1.000
_cell.length_b   1.000
_cell.length_c   1.000
_cell.angle_alpha   90.00
_cell.angle_beta   90.00
_cell.angle_gamma   90.00
#
_symmetry.space_group_name_H-M   'P 1'
#
loop_
_entity.id
_entity.type
_entity.pdbx_description
1 polymer ?
#
loop_
_entity_poly.entity_id
_entity_poly.type
_entity_poly.pdbx_seq_one_letter_code
_entity_poly.pdbx_strand_id
1 'polypeptide(L)'
;MQTVRKERIILKKLIKLSRSGKQVVSFDELGIKDKFYPNELASKGLVTIVGTDQDDEGYFRKCNHLRITDEGKHYFEKRFEISKELMLKSFWLPIAVAFVTSLLTNGILVGIKALLK
;
A
#
# COMPACT_ATOMS: atom_id res chain seq x y z
N MET A 1 -2.57 4.72 6.55
CA MET A 1 -2.28 3.79 7.65
C MET A 1 -0.98 3.03 7.36
N GLN A 2 0.01 3.07 8.25
CA GLN A 2 1.28 2.35 8.04
C GLN A 2 1.13 0.89 8.48
N THR A 3 1.65 -0.04 7.67
CA THR A 3 1.78 -1.45 8.03
C THR A 3 3.24 -1.76 8.37
N VAL A 4 3.49 -2.79 9.18
CA VAL A 4 4.84 -3.32 9.43
C VAL A 4 5.22 -4.38 8.40
N ARG A 5 6.50 -4.76 8.36
CA ARG A 5 7.02 -5.71 7.35
C ARG A 5 6.27 -7.06 7.38
N LYS A 6 5.96 -7.59 8.57
CA LYS A 6 5.28 -8.88 8.70
C LYS A 6 3.83 -8.84 8.19
N GLU A 7 3.09 -7.78 8.51
CA GLU A 7 1.74 -7.54 7.97
C GLU A 7 1.74 -7.48 6.45
N ARG A 8 2.70 -6.78 5.84
CA ARG A 8 2.84 -6.72 4.37
C ARG A 8 3.12 -8.07 3.75
N ILE A 9 3.91 -8.93 4.41
CA ILE A 9 4.17 -10.28 3.93
C ILE A 9 2.87 -11.10 3.93
N ILE A 10 2.08 -11.01 5.00
CA ILE A 10 0.78 -11.68 5.10
C ILE A 10 -0.17 -11.18 4.00
N LEU A 11 -0.32 -9.86 3.84
CA LEU A 11 -1.15 -9.27 2.79
C LEU A 11 -0.71 -9.70 1.40
N LYS A 12 0.59 -9.70 1.09
CA LYS A 12 1.09 -10.11 -0.22
C LYS A 12 0.76 -11.57 -0.52
N LYS A 13 0.85 -12.46 0.48
CA LYS A 13 0.43 -13.87 0.34
C LYS A 13 -1.08 -13.96 0.10
N LEU A 14 -1.89 -13.26 0.88
CA LEU A 14 -3.35 -13.24 0.74
C LEU A 14 -3.80 -12.72 -0.63
N ILE A 15 -3.19 -11.64 -1.14
CA ILE A 15 -3.48 -11.11 -2.47
C ILE A 15 -3.15 -12.16 -3.55
N LYS A 16 -1.98 -12.82 -3.42
CA LYS A 16 -1.58 -13.87 -4.38
C LYS A 16 -2.60 -15.01 -4.39
N LEU A 17 -3.04 -15.48 -3.22
CA LEU A 17 -4.02 -16.56 -3.09
C LEU A 17 -5.41 -16.13 -3.58
N SER A 18 -5.82 -14.90 -3.30
CA SER A 18 -7.08 -14.34 -3.80
C SER A 18 -7.12 -14.25 -5.31
N ARG A 19 -6.00 -13.96 -5.98
CA ARG A 19 -5.91 -13.98 -7.46
C ARG A 19 -6.08 -15.39 -8.04
N SER A 20 -5.74 -16.42 -7.27
CA SER A 20 -5.98 -17.82 -7.60
C SER A 20 -7.39 -18.30 -7.25
N GLY A 21 -8.31 -17.40 -6.86
CA GLY A 21 -9.70 -17.71 -6.51
C GLY A 21 -9.93 -18.05 -5.03
N LYS A 22 -8.88 -18.17 -4.22
CA LYS A 22 -9.00 -18.52 -2.80
C LYS A 22 -9.15 -17.25 -1.95
N GLN A 23 -10.40 -16.89 -1.63
CA GLN A 23 -10.69 -15.67 -0.85
C GLN A 23 -10.53 -15.84 0.67
N VAL A 24 -10.65 -17.07 1.18
CA VAL A 24 -10.54 -17.40 2.61
C VAL A 24 -9.36 -18.34 2.81
N VAL A 25 -8.45 -17.99 3.71
CA VAL A 25 -7.18 -18.69 3.92
C VAL A 25 -6.96 -18.91 5.41
N SER A 26 -6.58 -20.11 5.82
CA SER A 26 -6.29 -20.43 7.23
C SER A 26 -4.98 -19.80 7.69
N PHE A 27 -4.85 -19.59 9.00
CA PHE A 27 -3.61 -19.07 9.61
C PHE A 27 -2.44 -20.03 9.39
N ASP A 28 -2.71 -21.34 9.39
CA ASP A 28 -1.71 -22.40 9.17
C ASP A 28 -1.11 -22.31 7.75
N GLU A 29 -1.96 -22.13 6.73
CA GLU A 29 -1.52 -21.96 5.34
C GLU A 29 -0.66 -20.70 5.15
N LEU A 30 -0.93 -19.66 5.94
CA LEU A 30 -0.16 -18.41 5.90
C LEU A 30 1.15 -18.51 6.72
N GLY A 31 1.30 -19.57 7.52
CA GLY A 31 2.40 -19.76 8.45
C GLY A 31 2.35 -18.78 9.63
N ILE A 32 1.15 -18.40 10.05
CA ILE A 32 0.90 -17.42 11.11
C ILE A 32 0.83 -18.15 12.44
N LYS A 33 1.83 -17.95 13.29
CA LYS A 33 1.87 -18.50 14.67
C LYS A 33 1.21 -17.57 15.69
N ASP A 34 1.18 -16.27 15.41
CA ASP A 34 0.73 -15.23 16.33
C ASP A 34 -0.45 -14.46 15.72
N LYS A 35 -1.53 -14.35 16.52
CA LYS A 35 -2.77 -13.65 16.14
C LYS A 35 -2.63 -12.13 16.15
N PHE A 36 -1.53 -11.60 16.70
CA PHE A 36 -1.26 -10.16 16.76
C PHE A 36 -1.37 -9.48 15.39
N TYR A 37 -0.60 -9.93 14.38
CA TYR A 37 -0.60 -9.31 13.05
C TYR A 37 -1.93 -9.47 12.27
N PRO A 38 -2.61 -10.63 12.30
CA PRO A 38 -3.99 -10.75 11.81
C PRO A 38 -4.96 -9.73 12.41
N ASN A 39 -4.93 -9.55 13.73
CA ASN A 39 -5.81 -8.61 14.43
C ASN A 39 -5.49 -7.16 14.04
N GLU A 40 -4.21 -6.84 13.94
CA GLU A 40 -3.77 -5.51 13.52
C GLU A 40 -4.21 -5.20 12.08
N LEU A 41 -4.06 -6.16 11.16
CA LEU A 41 -4.58 -6.05 9.79
C LEU A 41 -6.11 -5.92 9.73
N ALA A 42 -6.84 -6.60 10.62
CA ALA A 42 -8.29 -6.50 10.70
C ALA A 42 -8.74 -5.13 11.21
N SER A 43 -8.06 -4.60 12.24
CA SER A 43 -8.30 -3.24 12.74
C SER A 43 -8.05 -2.15 11.69
N LYS A 44 -7.16 -2.44 10.72
CA LYS A 44 -6.86 -1.60 9.56
C LYS A 44 -7.87 -1.74 8.41
N GLY A 45 -8.89 -2.60 8.53
CA GLY A 45 -9.87 -2.86 7.47
C GLY A 45 -9.32 -3.62 6.25
N LEU A 46 -8.09 -4.15 6.33
CA LEU A 46 -7.43 -4.81 5.19
C LEU A 46 -7.79 -6.29 5.07
N VAL A 47 -8.22 -6.89 6.17
CA VAL A 47 -8.68 -8.28 6.25
C VAL A 47 -9.85 -8.41 7.21
N THR A 48 -10.58 -9.51 7.12
CA THR A 48 -11.60 -9.92 8.08
C THR A 48 -11.20 -11.26 8.65
N ILE A 49 -11.27 -11.41 9.98
CA ILE A 49 -11.04 -12.69 10.64
C ILE A 49 -12.33 -13.49 10.56
N VAL A 50 -12.25 -14.69 10.00
CA VAL A 50 -13.38 -15.58 9.83
C VAL A 50 -13.20 -16.76 10.77
N GLY A 51 -14.30 -17.11 11.45
CA GLY A 51 -14.36 -18.31 12.26
C GLY A 51 -14.68 -19.55 11.41
N THR A 52 -14.08 -20.67 11.74
CA THR A 52 -14.53 -21.99 11.28
C THR A 52 -14.91 -22.82 12.50
N ASP A 53 -15.85 -23.75 12.32
CA ASP A 53 -16.48 -24.54 13.38
C ASP A 53 -17.45 -23.69 14.23
N GLN A 54 -18.71 -23.59 13.78
CA GLN A 54 -19.81 -23.08 14.63
C GLN A 54 -20.22 -24.14 15.65
N ASP A 55 -20.49 -23.72 16.87
CA ASP A 55 -21.19 -24.57 17.85
C ASP A 55 -22.71 -24.57 17.63
N ASP A 56 -23.41 -25.38 18.41
CA ASP A 56 -24.87 -25.55 18.33
C ASP A 56 -25.63 -24.25 18.64
N GLU A 57 -24.96 -23.26 19.25
CA GLU A 57 -25.47 -21.92 19.55
C GLU A 57 -25.14 -20.89 18.45
N GLY A 58 -24.39 -21.28 17.41
CA GLY A 58 -24.00 -20.45 16.28
C GLY A 58 -22.73 -19.61 16.47
N TYR A 59 -22.05 -19.74 17.61
CA TYR A 59 -20.77 -19.07 17.88
C TYR A 59 -19.61 -19.83 17.23
N PHE A 60 -18.64 -19.08 16.70
CA PHE A 60 -17.43 -19.67 16.12
C PHE A 60 -16.45 -20.10 17.20
N ARG A 61 -16.17 -21.40 17.30
CA ARG A 61 -15.19 -21.97 18.24
C ARG A 61 -13.75 -21.62 17.87
N LYS A 62 -13.45 -21.38 16.58
CA LYS A 62 -12.09 -21.05 16.13
C LYS A 62 -12.07 -19.89 15.14
N CYS A 63 -11.58 -18.73 15.56
CA CYS A 63 -11.21 -17.61 14.68
C CYS A 63 -9.77 -17.79 14.17
N ASN A 64 -9.62 -18.57 13.09
CA ASN A 64 -8.33 -19.00 12.53
C ASN A 64 -8.23 -18.84 11.00
N HIS A 65 -9.18 -18.16 10.36
CA HIS A 65 -9.15 -17.86 8.93
C HIS A 65 -9.11 -16.36 8.67
N LEU A 66 -8.48 -15.97 7.56
CA LEU A 66 -8.47 -14.60 7.03
C LEU A 66 -9.18 -14.55 5.69
N ARG A 67 -10.04 -13.55 5.55
CA ARG A 67 -10.60 -13.11 4.28
C ARG A 67 -9.99 -11.76 3.92
N ILE A 68 -9.51 -11.60 2.70
CA ILE A 68 -9.03 -10.29 2.24
C ILE A 68 -10.21 -9.39 1.87
N THR A 69 -10.15 -8.11 2.27
CA THR A 69 -11.14 -7.10 1.86
C THR A 69 -10.75 -6.50 0.51
N ASP A 70 -11.67 -5.78 -0.14
CA ASP A 70 -11.34 -5.08 -1.38
C ASP A 70 -10.28 -3.98 -1.16
N GLU A 71 -10.31 -3.32 0.00
CA GLU A 71 -9.25 -2.39 0.38
C GLU A 71 -7.89 -3.09 0.55
N GLY A 72 -7.89 -4.27 1.17
CA GLY A 72 -6.69 -5.12 1.30
C GLY A 72 -6.10 -5.53 -0.05
N LYS A 73 -6.95 -5.84 -1.04
CA LYS A 73 -6.51 -6.21 -2.40
C LYS A 73 -5.72 -5.11 -3.09
N HIS A 74 -6.19 -3.86 -2.96
CA HIS A 74 -5.60 -2.69 -3.61
C HIS A 74 -4.58 -1.95 -2.73
N TYR A 75 -4.23 -2.47 -1.56
CA TYR A 75 -3.34 -1.80 -0.60
C TYR A 75 -2.00 -1.35 -1.22
N PHE A 76 -1.34 -2.24 -1.96
CA PHE A 76 -0.02 -1.94 -2.54
C PHE A 76 -0.09 -0.98 -3.73
N GLU A 77 -1.16 -1.02 -4.51
CA GLU A 77 -1.40 -0.10 -5.62
C GLU A 77 -1.59 1.32 -5.08
N LYS A 78 -2.53 1.50 -4.13
CA LYS A 78 -2.75 2.78 -3.46
C LYS A 78 -1.47 3.32 -2.81
N ARG A 79 -0.69 2.46 -2.13
CA ARG A 79 0.55 2.90 -1.47
C ARG A 79 1.61 3.32 -2.49
N PHE A 80 1.69 2.65 -3.63
CA PHE A 80 2.60 3.01 -4.71
C PHE A 80 2.19 4.35 -5.35
N GLU A 81 0.90 4.56 -5.61
CA GLU A 81 0.37 5.82 -6.15
C GLU A 81 0.69 7.00 -5.23
N ILE A 82 0.40 6.88 -3.93
CA ILE A 82 0.72 7.90 -2.93
C ILE A 82 2.23 8.18 -2.91
N SER A 83 3.06 7.13 -2.96
CA SER A 83 4.52 7.29 -2.94
C SER A 83 5.02 8.02 -4.20
N LYS A 84 4.45 7.70 -5.36
CA LYS A 84 4.77 8.35 -6.64
C LYS A 84 4.35 9.82 -6.62
N GLU A 85 3.14 10.12 -6.14
CA GLU A 85 2.63 11.49 -6.04
C GLU A 85 3.50 12.34 -5.11
N LEU A 86 3.86 11.82 -3.94
CA LEU A 86 4.76 12.50 -3.00
C LEU A 86 6.14 12.75 -3.61
N MET A 87 6.70 11.77 -4.33
CA MET A 87 8.00 11.93 -5.00
C MET A 87 7.93 12.99 -6.10
N LEU A 88 6.85 13.01 -6.89
CA LEU A 88 6.64 14.00 -7.95
C LEU A 88 6.53 15.41 -7.36
N LYS A 89 5.70 15.59 -6.33
CA LYS A 89 5.48 16.91 -5.70
C LYS A 89 6.70 17.41 -4.93
N SER A 90 7.42 16.52 -4.25
CA SER A 90 8.49 16.93 -3.30
C SER A 90 9.85 17.05 -3.96
N PHE A 91 10.12 16.28 -5.02
CA PHE A 91 11.46 16.21 -5.62
C PHE A 91 11.45 16.66 -7.08
N TRP A 92 10.61 16.04 -7.92
CA TRP A 92 10.63 16.32 -9.36
C TRP A 92 10.10 17.69 -9.72
N LEU A 93 9.02 18.14 -9.07
CA LEU A 93 8.41 19.44 -9.37
C LEU A 93 9.36 20.61 -9.03
N PRO A 94 10.01 20.69 -7.86
CA PRO A 94 11.00 21.72 -7.58
C PRO A 94 12.17 21.73 -8.58
N ILE A 95 12.66 20.55 -8.99
CA ILE A 95 13.74 20.43 -9.97
C ILE A 95 13.30 20.97 -11.33
N ALA A 96 12.11 20.59 -11.79
CA ALA A 96 11.57 21.06 -13.06
C ALA A 96 11.40 22.59 -13.05
N VAL A 97 10.85 23.14 -11.97
CA VAL A 97 10.71 24.60 -11.80
C VAL A 97 12.07 25.28 -11.84
N ALA A 98 13.05 24.81 -11.06
CA ALA A 98 14.40 25.38 -11.02
C ALA A 98 15.13 25.30 -12.37
N PHE A 99 14.93 24.22 -13.12
CA PHE A 99 15.49 24.05 -14.45
C PHE A 99 14.91 25.05 -15.45
N VAL A 100 13.58 25.18 -15.48
CA VAL A 100 12.88 26.13 -16.37
C VAL A 100 13.26 27.57 -16.03
N THR A 101 13.28 27.93 -14.74
CA THR A 101 13.69 29.28 -14.33
C THR A 101 15.14 29.56 -14.69
N SER A 102 16.05 28.61 -14.48
CA SER A 102 17.47 28.77 -14.86
C SER A 102 17.64 29.00 -16.36
N LEU A 103 16.90 28.27 -17.21
CA LEU A 103 16.92 28.47 -18.66
C LEU A 103 16.39 29.84 -19.05
N LEU A 104 15.27 30.27 -18.47
CA LEU A 104 14.67 31.58 -18.73
C LEU A 104 15.61 32.70 -18.29
N THR A 105 16.13 32.65 -17.06
CA THR A 105 17.04 33.67 -16.53
C THR A 105 18.31 33.77 -17.38
N ASN A 106 18.95 32.65 -17.71
CA ASN A 106 20.16 32.68 -18.54
C ASN A 106 19.86 33.11 -19.99
N GLY A 107 18.73 32.68 -20.55
CA GLY A 107 18.29 33.08 -21.90
C GLY A 107 18.05 34.59 -21.99
N ILE A 108 17.35 35.16 -21.02
CA ILE A 108 17.14 36.62 -20.91
C ILE A 108 18.47 37.35 -20.74
N LEU A 109 19.37 36.84 -19.89
CA LEU A 109 20.68 37.45 -19.66
C LEU A 109 21.54 37.48 -20.93
N VAL A 110 21.53 36.40 -21.71
CA VAL A 110 22.22 36.31 -23.01
C VAL A 110 21.58 37.26 -24.02
N GLY A 111 20.25 37.35 -24.07
CA GLY A 111 19.54 38.28 -24.94
C GLY A 111 19.87 39.75 -24.65
N ILE A 112 19.87 40.15 -23.37
CA ILE A 112 20.24 41.52 -22.95
C ILE A 112 21.70 41.82 -23.32
N LYS A 113 22.63 40.88 -23.10
CA LYS A 113 24.03 41.05 -23.51
C LYS A 113 24.21 41.18 -25.02
N ALA A 114 23.40 40.50 -25.82
CA ALA A 114 23.44 40.61 -27.27
C ALA A 114 22.87 41.96 -27.76
N LEU A 115 21.96 42.57 -27.02
CA LEU A 115 21.30 43.84 -27.37
C LEU A 115 22.13 45.07 -26.96
N LEU A 116 23.01 44.93 -25.97
CA LEU A 116 23.93 45.97 -25.48
C LEU A 116 25.30 45.97 -26.18
N LYS A 117 25.49 45.12 -27.20
CA LYS A 117 26.73 45.02 -27.99
C LYS A 117 26.48 45.52 -29.41
#